data_AF-A0A534XVH3-F1
#
_entry.id   AF-A0A534XVH3-F1
#
_cell.length_a   1.000
_cell.length_b   1.000
_cell.length_c   1.000
_cell.angle_alpha   90.00
_cell.angle_beta   90.00
_cell.angle_gamma   90.00
#
_symmetry.space_group_name_H-M   'P 1'
#
loop_
_entity.id
_entity.type
_entity.pdbx_description
1 polymer ?
#
loop_
_entity_poly.entity_id
_entity_poly.type
_entity_poly.pdbx_seq_one_letter_code
_entity_poly.pdbx_strand_id
1 'polypeptide(L)'
;MTRWATLLALLAAPCRQEATPPPAAESCLDRQLAAKGLNPFGDPPGTMYAGGTPLFDEKTGQSVSREQFIFSRHPEIARACGVDAGP
;
A
#
# COMPACT_ATOMS: atom_id res chain seq x y z
N MET A 1 -51.50 -5.55 39.88
CA MET A 1 -52.09 -6.47 38.88
C MET A 1 -51.07 -6.69 37.78
N THR A 2 -50.56 -7.92 37.77
CA THR A 2 -49.66 -8.64 36.85
C THR A 2 -49.53 -8.14 35.41
N ARG A 3 -48.29 -8.05 34.89
CA ARG A 3 -47.87 -8.71 33.63
C ARG A 3 -46.37 -9.02 33.61
N TRP A 4 -46.07 -10.30 33.43
CA TRP A 4 -44.77 -10.89 33.11
C TRP A 4 -44.25 -10.45 31.74
N ALA A 5 -42.93 -10.37 31.60
CA ALA A 5 -42.23 -10.66 30.34
C ALA A 5 -40.80 -11.13 30.63
N THR A 6 -40.65 -12.45 30.58
CA THR A 6 -39.40 -13.22 30.44
C THR A 6 -38.64 -12.78 29.20
N LEU A 7 -37.30 -12.71 29.24
CA LEU A 7 -36.45 -13.19 28.13
C LEU A 7 -34.99 -13.33 28.55
N LEU A 8 -34.52 -14.58 28.58
CA LEU A 8 -33.12 -14.95 28.45
C LEU A 8 -32.59 -14.40 27.12
N ALA A 9 -31.43 -13.74 27.13
CA ALA A 9 -30.58 -13.62 25.96
C ALA A 9 -29.28 -14.39 26.23
N LEU A 10 -29.30 -15.65 25.80
CA LEU A 10 -28.12 -16.48 25.57
C LEU A 10 -27.28 -15.90 24.43
N LEU A 11 -25.96 -16.08 24.55
CA LEU A 11 -24.99 -16.31 23.48
C LEU A 11 -24.87 -15.24 22.38
N ALA A 12 -23.94 -14.31 22.56
CA ALA A 12 -23.07 -13.87 21.48
C ALA A 12 -21.76 -13.36 22.09
N ALA A 13 -20.73 -14.21 22.13
CA ALA A 13 -19.37 -13.66 22.18
C ALA A 13 -19.26 -12.82 20.89
N PRO A 14 -19.02 -11.50 20.98
CA PRO A 14 -18.80 -10.72 19.77
C PRO A 14 -17.63 -11.39 19.06
N CYS A 15 -17.82 -11.76 17.80
CA CYS A 15 -16.69 -12.08 16.93
C CYS A 15 -15.67 -10.98 17.15
N ARG A 16 -14.50 -11.36 17.66
CA ARG A 16 -13.38 -10.47 17.91
C ARG A 16 -13.25 -9.63 16.65
N GLN A 17 -13.56 -8.34 16.75
CA GLN A 17 -13.48 -7.42 15.63
C GLN A 17 -12.05 -7.56 15.12
N GLU A 18 -11.88 -8.11 13.91
CA GLU A 18 -10.59 -8.15 13.25
C GLU A 18 -10.28 -6.69 12.95
N ALA A 19 -9.57 -6.05 13.87
CA ALA A 19 -9.16 -4.66 13.71
C ALA A 19 -8.31 -4.62 12.44
N THR A 20 -8.81 -3.94 11.41
CA THR A 20 -7.99 -3.57 10.28
C THR A 20 -6.77 -2.87 10.88
N PRO A 21 -5.54 -3.39 10.70
CA PRO A 21 -4.38 -2.70 11.20
C PRO A 21 -4.46 -1.27 10.65
N PRO A 22 -4.21 -0.24 11.49
CA PRO A 22 -4.15 1.12 10.98
C PRO A 22 -3.23 1.11 9.75
N PRO A 23 -3.55 1.88 8.70
CA PRO A 23 -2.73 1.89 7.49
C PRO A 23 -1.28 2.02 7.95
N ALA A 24 -0.46 1.02 7.60
CA ALA A 24 0.95 1.01 7.95
C ALA A 24 1.48 2.41 7.66
N ALA A 25 2.15 3.03 8.63
CA ALA A 25 2.56 4.43 8.56
C ALA A 25 3.05 4.74 7.14
N GLU A 26 2.29 5.58 6.43
CA GLU A 26 2.47 5.74 4.99
C GLU A 26 3.90 6.20 4.71
N SER A 27 4.60 5.53 3.79
CA SER A 27 5.99 5.90 3.50
C SER A 27 6.03 7.28 2.82
N CYS A 28 7.17 7.98 2.90
CA CYS A 28 7.31 9.22 2.14
C CYS A 28 7.10 9.00 0.64
N LEU A 29 7.63 7.89 0.11
CA LEU A 29 7.50 7.49 -1.27
C LEU A 29 6.02 7.36 -1.67
N ASP A 30 5.22 6.64 -0.88
CA ASP A 30 3.81 6.41 -1.21
C ASP A 30 3.00 7.71 -1.16
N ARG A 31 3.28 8.61 -0.20
CA ARG A 31 2.67 9.96 -0.19
C ARG A 31 2.99 10.75 -1.45
N GLN A 32 4.24 10.68 -1.93
CA GLN A 32 4.67 11.41 -3.13
C GLN A 32 4.04 10.84 -4.40
N LEU A 33 3.93 9.51 -4.51
CA LEU A 33 3.24 8.85 -5.62
C LEU A 33 1.75 9.24 -5.64
N ALA A 34 1.09 9.18 -4.49
CA ALA A 34 -0.31 9.56 -4.35
C ALA A 34 -0.54 11.04 -4.70
N ALA A 35 0.30 11.94 -4.18
CA ALA A 35 0.22 13.38 -4.47
C ALA A 35 0.40 13.71 -5.96
N LYS A 36 1.13 12.86 -6.71
CA LYS A 36 1.35 13.00 -8.16
C LYS A 36 0.33 12.23 -9.00
N GLY A 37 -0.59 11.48 -8.39
CA GLY A 37 -1.54 10.63 -9.09
C GLY A 37 -0.88 9.48 -9.86
N LEU A 38 0.26 8.99 -9.38
CA LEU A 38 1.01 7.89 -9.97
C LEU A 38 0.59 6.55 -9.37
N ASN A 39 0.81 5.48 -10.11
CA ASN A 39 0.60 4.12 -9.63
C ASN A 39 1.72 3.69 -8.64
N PRO A 40 1.63 2.50 -8.01
CA PRO A 40 2.61 2.03 -7.01
C PRO A 40 4.07 1.94 -7.48
N PHE A 41 4.32 1.99 -8.80
CA PHE A 41 5.63 1.90 -9.45
C PHE A 41 6.07 3.21 -10.12
N GLY A 42 5.34 4.32 -9.92
CA GLY A 42 5.68 5.63 -10.47
C GLY A 42 5.14 5.92 -11.88
N ASP A 43 4.46 4.97 -12.52
CA ASP A 43 3.91 5.18 -13.86
C ASP A 43 2.46 5.71 -13.81
N PRO A 44 1.90 6.21 -14.93
CA PRO A 44 0.51 6.64 -14.97
C PRO A 44 -0.48 5.55 -14.53
N PRO A 45 -1.66 5.93 -13.98
CA PRO A 45 -2.72 4.98 -13.69
C PRO A 45 -3.12 4.18 -14.94
N GLY A 46 -3.38 2.89 -14.78
CA GLY A 46 -3.76 2.00 -15.89
C GLY A 46 -2.60 1.47 -16.74
N THR A 47 -1.35 1.81 -16.41
CA THR A 47 -0.18 1.20 -17.05
C THR A 47 -0.19 -0.32 -16.86
N MET A 48 -0.10 -1.05 -17.98
CA MET A 48 0.02 -2.51 -17.99
C MET A 48 1.49 -2.91 -18.06
N TYR A 49 1.89 -3.92 -17.29
CA TYR A 49 3.23 -4.49 -17.34
C TYR A 49 3.16 -5.90 -17.92
N ALA A 50 3.97 -6.17 -18.95
CA ALA A 50 4.13 -7.52 -19.46
C ALA A 50 4.83 -8.37 -18.39
N GLY A 51 4.29 -9.54 -18.07
CA GLY A 51 4.94 -10.48 -17.14
C GLY A 51 4.78 -10.18 -15.64
N GLY A 52 3.96 -9.19 -15.23
CA GLY A 52 3.61 -8.97 -13.83
C GLY A 52 3.97 -7.57 -13.31
N THR A 53 5.12 -7.43 -12.65
CA THR A 53 5.60 -6.11 -12.16
C THR A 53 6.82 -5.68 -12.96
N PRO A 54 7.09 -4.37 -13.09
CA PRO A 54 8.24 -3.91 -13.85
C PRO A 54 9.56 -4.03 -13.07
N LEU A 55 9.54 -4.64 -11.88
CA LEU A 55 10.70 -4.79 -11.01
C LEU A 55 11.58 -5.99 -11.37
N PHE A 56 11.13 -6.86 -12.27
CA PHE A 56 11.84 -8.05 -12.71
C PHE A 56 12.15 -7.98 -14.20
N ASP A 57 13.42 -8.14 -14.56
CA ASP A 57 13.86 -8.26 -15.94
C ASP A 57 13.97 -9.74 -16.32
N GLU A 58 12.98 -10.22 -17.09
CA GLU A 58 12.92 -11.62 -17.55
C GLU A 58 14.08 -12.02 -18.48
N LYS A 59 14.74 -11.06 -19.15
CA LYS A 59 15.87 -11.34 -20.04
C LYS A 59 17.13 -11.66 -19.25
N THR A 60 17.33 -10.99 -18.12
CA THR A 60 18.54 -11.11 -17.29
C THR A 60 18.31 -11.92 -16.02
N GLY A 61 17.06 -12.13 -15.61
CA GLY A 61 16.67 -12.77 -14.36
C GLY A 61 16.92 -11.91 -13.11
N GLN A 62 17.16 -10.60 -13.28
CA GLN A 62 17.47 -9.70 -12.17
C GLN A 62 16.22 -8.96 -11.67
N SER A 63 16.18 -8.69 -10.36
CA SER A 63 15.16 -7.85 -9.74
C SER A 63 15.77 -6.58 -9.17
N VAL A 64 15.05 -5.48 -9.25
CA VAL A 64 15.38 -4.22 -8.57
C VAL A 64 14.38 -3.93 -7.46
N SER A 65 14.80 -3.19 -6.43
CA SER A 65 13.85 -2.74 -5.41
C SER A 65 12.89 -1.71 -5.99
N ARG A 66 11.69 -1.60 -5.39
CA ARG A 66 10.68 -0.64 -5.81
C ARG A 66 11.19 0.80 -5.68
N GLU A 67 11.92 1.09 -4.61
CA GLU A 67 12.54 2.39 -4.35
C GLU A 67 13.58 2.71 -5.42
N GLN A 68 14.50 1.79 -5.71
CA GLN A 68 15.51 1.98 -6.76
C GLN A 68 14.86 2.23 -8.12
N PHE A 69 13.85 1.43 -8.46
CA PHE A 69 13.09 1.54 -9.69
C PHE A 69 12.41 2.91 -9.82
N ILE A 70 11.78 3.39 -8.76
CA ILE A 70 11.07 4.68 -8.78
C ILE A 70 12.04 5.85 -8.73
N PHE A 71 13.04 5.85 -7.84
CA PHE A 71 13.96 6.97 -7.68
C PHE A 71 14.83 7.20 -8.91
N SER A 72 15.15 6.15 -9.67
CA SER A 72 15.86 6.29 -10.96
C SER A 72 15.04 7.02 -12.03
N ARG A 73 13.70 6.93 -12.00
CA ARG A 73 12.81 7.63 -12.95
C ARG A 73 12.19 8.91 -12.41
N HIS A 74 12.08 9.03 -11.09
CA HIS A 74 11.50 10.16 -10.37
C HIS A 74 12.50 10.70 -9.33
N PRO A 75 13.63 11.27 -9.77
CA PRO A 75 14.64 11.80 -8.87
C PRO A 75 14.09 12.95 -7.99
N GLU A 76 13.00 13.62 -8.40
CA GLU A 76 12.30 14.59 -7.58
C GLU A 76 11.59 13.98 -6.37
N ILE A 77 11.11 12.73 -6.48
CA ILE A 77 10.50 12.01 -5.35
C ILE A 77 11.59 11.63 -4.34
N ALA A 78 12.74 11.17 -4.81
CA ALA A 78 13.90 10.87 -3.96
C ALA A 78 14.31 12.09 -3.13
N ARG A 79 14.51 13.24 -3.80
CA ARG A 79 14.82 14.52 -3.14
C ARG A 79 13.74 14.93 -2.12
N ALA A 80 12.46 14.80 -2.47
CA ALA A 80 11.37 15.13 -1.56
C ALA A 80 11.34 14.22 -0.30
N CYS A 81 11.88 13.01 -0.40
CA CYS A 81 12.02 12.08 0.71
C CYS A 81 13.36 12.16 1.44
N GLY A 82 14.23 13.12 1.10
CA GLY A 82 15.56 13.24 1.71
C GLY A 82 16.45 12.04 1.42
N VAL A 83 16.13 11.27 0.37
CA VAL A 83 17.03 10.25 -0.17
C VAL A 83 17.95 10.97 -1.13
N ASP A 84 19.25 10.94 -0.86
CA ASP A 84 20.24 11.28 -1.85
C ASP A 84 20.03 10.29 -3.01
N ALA A 85 19.35 10.74 -4.07
CA ALA A 85 19.35 10.02 -5.33
C ALA A 85 20.84 9.90 -5.68
N GLY A 86 21.39 8.69 -5.57
CA GLY A 86 22.81 8.44 -5.77
C GLY A 86 23.32 9.03 -7.10
N PRO A 87 24.65 9.20 -7.23
CA PRO A 87 25.29 10.05 -8.24
C PRO A 87 24.87 9.77 -9.68
#